data_AF-A0A7W0RXZ9-F1
#
_entry.id   AF-A0A7W0RXZ9-F1
#
_cell.length_a   1.000
_cell.length_b   1.000
_cell.length_c   1.000
_cell.angle_alpha   90.00
_cell.angle_beta   90.00
_cell.angle_gamma   90.00
#
_symmetry.space_group_name_H-M   'P 1'
#
loop_
_entity.id
_entity.type
_entity.pdbx_description
1 polymer ?
#
loop_
_entity_poly.entity_id
_entity_poly.type
_entity_poly.pdbx_seq_one_letter_code
_entity_poly.pdbx_strand_id
1 'polypeptide(L)'
;IGLIDASAFTKHFLRGPGVSAFLDWFTTNRLPKVGRLSLTYALTEAGTVRSEYTILRRAEDAYYLVSAGAWTAYDHDFLLKAIEDKTPEFGPIYVADVTTQWGVFALAGPNSRALLAKLIRDPDPATALGNRRFPWLAGRDVELMMCPTTALRVAYTGELGWELHHPIEMQNYLYDRLMQAGEPMGLKLVGARAQNWLRQEKSYRAFGTELGRDATPLEADLARFVDLSKDFHGKAAMEATGVRSKCVTLLIDGPDDADPWGREALYAADGARVGRLTSGGWSVAFGKSIGLGYVAPAHAAPGARLQVRMQDRLWPATITEDSPYDPANARIRADA
;
A
#
# COMPACT_ATOMS: atom_id res chain seq x y z
N ILE A 1 6.39 -1.83 -18.91
CA ILE A 1 5.75 -2.67 -17.86
C ILE A 1 6.83 -3.00 -16.84
N GLY A 2 6.55 -2.88 -15.56
CA GLY A 2 7.44 -3.27 -14.47
C GLY A 2 6.99 -4.58 -13.84
N LEU A 3 7.95 -5.45 -13.53
CA LEU A 3 7.76 -6.65 -12.72
C LEU A 3 8.58 -6.50 -11.44
N ILE A 4 7.91 -6.61 -10.29
CA ILE A 4 8.52 -6.53 -8.96
C ILE A 4 8.30 -7.88 -8.27
N ASP A 5 9.37 -8.44 -7.70
CA ASP A 5 9.23 -9.55 -6.75
C ASP A 5 8.83 -8.99 -5.39
N ALA A 6 7.58 -9.25 -5.01
CA ALA A 6 6.98 -8.84 -3.74
C ALA A 6 6.76 -10.04 -2.80
N SER A 7 7.44 -11.17 -3.06
CA SER A 7 7.28 -12.41 -2.29
C SER A 7 7.62 -12.24 -0.82
N ALA A 8 8.39 -11.21 -0.46
CA ALA A 8 8.69 -10.88 0.93
C ALA A 8 7.46 -10.45 1.74
N PHE A 9 6.34 -10.04 1.13
CA PHE A 9 5.14 -9.63 1.87
C PHE A 9 4.70 -10.67 2.89
N THR A 10 4.17 -10.20 4.02
CA THR A 10 3.61 -11.06 5.06
C THR A 10 2.20 -11.48 4.66
N LYS A 11 1.85 -12.75 4.80
CA LYS A 11 0.61 -13.31 4.26
C LYS A 11 -0.05 -14.25 5.26
N HIS A 12 -1.32 -13.98 5.58
CA HIS A 12 -2.10 -14.84 6.48
C HIS A 12 -3.43 -15.23 5.85
N PHE A 13 -3.82 -16.50 5.98
CA PHE A 13 -5.20 -16.93 5.77
C PHE A 13 -5.93 -16.95 7.10
N LEU A 14 -7.07 -16.27 7.17
CA LEU A 14 -7.94 -16.30 8.34
C LEU A 14 -9.29 -16.90 7.96
N ARG A 15 -9.84 -17.76 8.82
CA ARG A 15 -11.15 -18.40 8.65
C ARG A 15 -11.87 -18.59 9.97
N GLY A 16 -13.17 -18.83 9.91
CA GLY A 16 -13.99 -19.21 11.06
C GLY A 16 -15.08 -18.18 11.38
N PRO A 17 -16.13 -18.57 12.10
CA PRO A 17 -17.33 -17.76 12.28
C PRO A 17 -17.08 -16.41 12.97
N GLY A 18 -16.02 -16.30 13.78
CA GLY A 18 -15.68 -15.05 14.47
C GLY A 18 -14.86 -14.06 13.63
N VAL A 19 -14.34 -14.47 12.47
CA VAL A 19 -13.31 -13.71 11.75
C VAL A 19 -13.84 -12.37 11.22
N SER A 20 -15.09 -12.33 10.76
CA SER A 20 -15.69 -11.11 10.21
C SER A 20 -15.89 -10.06 11.30
N ALA A 21 -16.42 -10.45 12.46
CA ALA A 21 -16.57 -9.53 13.61
C ALA A 21 -15.21 -9.07 14.14
N PHE A 22 -14.25 -10.00 14.25
CA PHE A 22 -12.89 -9.68 14.68
C PHE A 22 -12.19 -8.68 13.75
N LEU A 23 -12.17 -8.93 12.43
CA LEU A 23 -11.48 -8.04 11.50
C LEU A 23 -12.17 -6.68 11.38
N ASP A 24 -13.49 -6.63 11.57
CA ASP A 24 -14.20 -5.38 11.68
C ASP A 24 -13.72 -4.62 12.93
N TRP A 25 -13.71 -5.21 14.11
CA TRP A 25 -13.17 -4.54 15.30
C TRP A 25 -11.66 -4.24 15.23
N PHE A 26 -10.86 -5.12 14.65
CA PHE A 26 -9.40 -5.03 14.67
C PHE A 26 -8.87 -3.93 13.75
N THR A 27 -9.63 -3.55 12.72
CA THR A 27 -9.17 -2.62 11.69
C THR A 27 -10.07 -1.40 11.50
N THR A 28 -9.49 -0.29 11.05
CA THR A 28 -10.16 1.02 11.00
C THR A 28 -11.21 1.14 9.91
N ASN A 29 -11.11 0.38 8.82
CA ASN A 29 -11.98 0.50 7.66
C ASN A 29 -13.16 -0.49 7.72
N ARG A 30 -14.14 -0.30 6.82
CA ARG A 30 -15.17 -1.32 6.55
C ARG A 30 -14.54 -2.52 5.87
N LEU A 31 -15.03 -3.71 6.21
CA LEU A 31 -14.63 -4.93 5.52
C LEU A 31 -15.14 -4.95 4.07
N PRO A 32 -14.36 -5.52 3.14
CA PRO A 32 -14.77 -5.61 1.75
C PRO A 32 -15.87 -6.65 1.58
N LYS A 33 -16.60 -6.56 0.47
CA LYS A 33 -17.50 -7.65 0.01
C LYS A 33 -16.67 -8.85 -0.45
N VAL A 34 -17.30 -10.03 -0.52
CA VAL A 34 -16.65 -11.23 -1.10
C VAL A 34 -16.14 -10.93 -2.52
N GLY A 35 -14.91 -11.36 -2.81
CA GLY A 35 -14.18 -11.11 -4.06
C GLY A 35 -13.59 -9.70 -4.18
N ARG A 36 -13.65 -8.88 -3.12
CA ARG A 36 -13.16 -7.50 -3.11
C ARG A 36 -12.02 -7.31 -2.11
N LEU A 37 -11.24 -6.27 -2.39
CA LEU A 37 -10.11 -5.84 -1.60
C LEU A 37 -10.45 -4.56 -0.81
N SER A 38 -9.89 -4.42 0.38
CA SER A 38 -9.77 -3.12 1.05
C SER A 38 -8.36 -2.94 1.62
N LEU A 39 -7.91 -1.69 1.64
CA LEU A 39 -6.76 -1.27 2.44
C LEU A 39 -7.30 -0.78 3.79
N THR A 40 -6.68 -1.23 4.88
CA THR A 40 -7.12 -0.90 6.24
C THR A 40 -5.93 -0.89 7.19
N TYR A 41 -6.11 -0.29 8.36
CA TYR A 41 -5.07 -0.17 9.38
C TYR A 41 -5.49 -0.87 10.67
N ALA A 42 -4.56 -1.52 11.34
CA ALA A 42 -4.72 -1.92 12.73
C ALA A 42 -3.97 -0.90 13.60
N LEU A 43 -4.57 -0.48 14.71
CA LEU A 43 -3.99 0.54 15.59
C LEU A 43 -3.35 -0.09 16.83
N THR A 44 -2.55 0.71 17.52
CA THR A 44 -2.14 0.45 18.90
C THR A 44 -3.24 0.89 19.87
N GLU A 45 -3.10 0.53 21.15
CA GLU A 45 -3.93 1.09 22.23
C GLU A 45 -3.81 2.62 22.34
N ALA A 46 -2.69 3.19 21.88
CA ALA A 46 -2.48 4.64 21.81
C ALA A 46 -3.12 5.29 20.57
N GLY A 47 -3.81 4.53 19.72
CA GLY A 47 -4.51 5.05 18.53
C GLY A 47 -3.60 5.36 17.33
N THR A 48 -2.32 4.97 17.39
CA THR A 48 -1.35 5.15 16.29
C THR A 48 -1.26 3.90 15.43
N VAL A 49 -0.74 4.03 14.20
CA VAL A 49 -0.75 2.91 13.23
C VAL A 49 0.20 1.80 13.69
N ARG A 50 -0.36 0.60 13.91
CA ARG A 50 0.38 -0.60 14.29
C ARG A 50 0.76 -1.45 13.09
N SER A 51 -0.14 -1.56 12.11
CA SER A 51 0.05 -2.34 10.88
C SER A 51 -0.86 -1.80 9.78
N GLU A 52 -0.47 -2.00 8.53
CA GLU A 52 -1.29 -1.78 7.34
C GLU A 52 -1.59 -3.14 6.69
N TYR A 53 -2.83 -3.36 6.29
CA TYR A 53 -3.27 -4.59 5.64
C TYR A 53 -4.02 -4.30 4.35
N THR A 54 -3.65 -5.02 3.30
CA THR A 54 -4.57 -5.33 2.19
C THR A 54 -5.34 -6.58 2.56
N ILE A 55 -6.67 -6.48 2.62
CA ILE A 55 -7.58 -7.59 2.94
C ILE A 55 -8.34 -8.00 1.69
N LEU A 56 -8.19 -9.26 1.27
CA LEU A 56 -9.11 -9.92 0.34
C LEU A 56 -10.13 -10.73 1.13
N ARG A 57 -11.42 -10.44 0.96
CA ARG A 57 -12.48 -11.33 1.44
C ARG A 57 -12.76 -12.40 0.40
N ARG A 58 -12.30 -13.63 0.65
CA ARG A 58 -12.43 -14.76 -0.28
C ARG A 58 -13.80 -15.45 -0.19
N ALA A 59 -14.36 -15.52 1.01
CA ALA A 59 -15.71 -16.02 1.26
C ALA A 59 -16.32 -15.26 2.45
N GLU A 60 -17.54 -15.63 2.86
CA GLU A 60 -18.23 -15.00 4.00
C GLU A 60 -17.33 -14.92 5.23
N ASP A 61 -16.72 -16.06 5.61
CA ASP A 61 -15.81 -16.21 6.75
C ASP A 61 -14.43 -16.72 6.34
N ALA A 62 -13.89 -16.22 5.22
CA ALA A 62 -12.54 -16.52 4.79
C ALA A 62 -11.86 -15.28 4.20
N TYR A 63 -10.70 -14.93 4.76
CA TYR A 63 -9.95 -13.73 4.44
C TYR A 63 -8.49 -14.08 4.14
N TYR A 64 -7.88 -13.28 3.28
CA TYR A 64 -6.46 -13.31 3.01
C TYR A 64 -5.90 -11.92 3.28
N LEU A 65 -4.99 -11.84 4.24
CA LEU A 65 -4.35 -10.62 4.71
C LEU A 65 -2.94 -10.55 4.16
N VAL A 66 -2.60 -9.40 3.59
CA VAL A 66 -1.26 -9.08 3.11
C VAL A 66 -0.76 -7.84 3.84
N SER A 67 0.39 -7.92 4.49
CA SER A 67 1.05 -6.77 5.14
C SER A 67 2.52 -6.67 4.76
N ALA A 68 3.21 -5.66 5.29
CA ALA A 68 4.58 -5.35 4.93
C ALA A 68 5.55 -6.50 5.26
N GLY A 69 6.41 -6.84 4.29
CA GLY A 69 7.33 -7.98 4.41
C GLY A 69 8.42 -7.81 5.45
N ALA A 70 8.92 -6.60 5.66
CA ALA A 70 9.94 -6.33 6.69
C ALA A 70 9.41 -6.47 8.13
N TRP A 71 8.09 -6.65 8.30
CA TRP A 71 7.40 -6.62 9.58
C TRP A 71 6.65 -7.92 9.88
N THR A 72 7.04 -9.06 9.27
CA THR A 72 6.34 -10.35 9.43
C THR A 72 6.08 -10.75 10.87
N ALA A 73 7.13 -10.92 11.69
CA ALA A 73 6.95 -11.29 13.10
C ALA A 73 6.19 -10.19 13.88
N TYR A 74 6.47 -8.93 13.56
CA TYR A 74 5.85 -7.79 14.20
C TYR A 74 4.33 -7.76 14.00
N ASP A 75 3.85 -8.02 12.78
CA ASP A 75 2.42 -8.05 12.45
C ASP A 75 1.77 -9.35 12.91
N HIS A 76 2.45 -10.49 12.71
CA HIS A 76 1.98 -11.81 13.11
C HIS A 76 1.70 -11.90 14.61
N ASP A 77 2.63 -11.48 15.46
CA ASP A 77 2.48 -11.60 16.92
C ASP A 77 1.33 -10.71 17.43
N PHE A 78 1.16 -9.52 16.85
CA PHE A 78 0.05 -8.64 17.19
C PHE A 78 -1.29 -9.21 16.77
N LEU A 79 -1.36 -9.77 15.56
CA LEU A 79 -2.55 -10.44 15.05
C LEU A 79 -2.94 -11.65 15.92
N LEU A 80 -1.99 -12.53 16.23
CA LEU A 80 -2.24 -13.72 17.05
C LEU A 80 -2.71 -13.35 18.46
N LYS A 81 -2.04 -12.39 19.11
CA LYS A 81 -2.43 -11.94 20.44
C LYS A 81 -3.83 -11.35 20.46
N ALA A 82 -4.16 -10.53 19.46
CA ALA A 82 -5.49 -9.94 19.34
C ALA A 82 -6.57 -11.01 19.08
N ILE A 83 -6.27 -12.04 18.27
CA ILE A 83 -7.17 -13.18 18.04
C ILE A 83 -7.39 -13.95 19.34
N GLU A 84 -6.32 -14.28 20.07
CA GLU A 84 -6.41 -15.01 21.35
C GLU A 84 -7.29 -14.26 22.36
N ASP A 85 -7.05 -12.96 22.52
CA ASP A 85 -7.79 -12.12 23.46
C ASP A 85 -9.27 -11.96 23.10
N LYS A 86 -9.60 -12.00 21.81
CA LYS A 86 -10.94 -11.73 21.29
C LYS A 86 -11.74 -12.95 20.87
N THR A 87 -11.12 -14.13 20.83
CA THR A 87 -11.81 -15.40 20.56
C THR A 87 -12.96 -15.67 21.54
N PRO A 88 -12.86 -15.38 22.86
CA PRO A 88 -14.00 -15.53 23.77
C PRO A 88 -15.21 -14.64 23.43
N GLU A 89 -14.97 -13.49 22.79
CA GLU A 89 -16.01 -12.51 22.44
C GLU A 89 -16.62 -12.78 21.06
N PHE A 90 -15.78 -13.02 20.05
CA PHE A 90 -16.21 -13.18 18.66
C PHE A 90 -16.41 -14.63 18.21
N GLY A 91 -15.92 -15.60 18.99
CA GLY A 91 -15.94 -17.02 18.66
C GLY A 91 -14.70 -17.49 17.90
N PRO A 92 -14.69 -18.75 17.44
CA PRO A 92 -13.51 -19.39 16.86
C PRO A 92 -12.97 -18.66 15.62
N ILE A 93 -11.66 -18.40 15.63
CA ILE A 93 -10.90 -17.80 14.54
C ILE A 93 -9.65 -18.65 14.34
N TYR A 94 -9.41 -19.05 13.10
CA TYR A 94 -8.25 -19.85 12.70
C TYR A 94 -7.38 -19.02 11.78
N VAL A 95 -6.08 -19.02 12.04
CA VAL A 95 -5.09 -18.28 11.28
C VAL A 95 -3.97 -19.22 10.84
N ALA A 96 -3.59 -19.10 9.58
CA ALA A 96 -2.43 -19.79 9.02
C ALA A 96 -1.49 -18.74 8.45
N ASP A 97 -0.26 -18.69 8.97
CA ASP A 97 0.84 -17.97 8.32
C ASP A 97 1.27 -18.76 7.08
N VAL A 98 1.11 -18.12 5.92
CA VAL A 98 1.46 -18.68 4.61
C VAL A 98 2.51 -17.83 3.91
N THR A 99 3.21 -16.96 4.66
CA THR A 99 4.20 -16.01 4.15
C THR A 99 5.24 -16.67 3.25
N THR A 100 5.80 -17.80 3.68
CA THR A 100 6.84 -18.55 2.95
C THR A 100 6.29 -19.55 1.95
N GLN A 101 4.99 -19.85 2.01
CA GLN A 101 4.32 -20.81 1.11
C GLN A 101 3.83 -20.15 -0.19
N TRP A 102 3.73 -18.81 -0.20
CA TRP A 102 3.20 -18.05 -1.33
C TRP A 102 4.19 -16.98 -1.80
N GLY A 103 4.54 -17.05 -3.09
CA GLY A 103 5.25 -15.99 -3.81
C GLY A 103 4.30 -14.90 -4.29
N VAL A 104 4.84 -13.72 -4.60
CA VAL A 104 4.08 -12.59 -5.17
C VAL A 104 4.89 -11.90 -6.24
N PHE A 105 4.31 -11.78 -7.43
CA PHE A 105 4.79 -10.84 -8.45
C PHE A 105 3.83 -9.67 -8.59
N ALA A 106 4.30 -8.45 -8.36
CA ALA A 106 3.55 -7.25 -8.69
C ALA A 106 3.90 -6.81 -10.13
N LEU A 107 2.92 -6.93 -11.02
CA LEU A 107 3.03 -6.52 -12.42
C LEU A 107 2.28 -5.20 -12.61
N ALA A 108 2.98 -4.14 -13.04
CA ALA A 108 2.39 -2.82 -13.18
C ALA A 108 2.79 -2.10 -14.47
N GLY A 109 1.92 -1.19 -14.92
CA GLY A 109 2.06 -0.39 -16.13
C GLY A 109 0.92 -0.62 -17.13
N PRO A 110 0.79 0.24 -18.15
CA PRO A 110 -0.38 0.27 -19.04
C PRO A 110 -0.62 -1.06 -19.78
N ASN A 111 0.46 -1.74 -20.18
CA ASN A 111 0.38 -3.00 -20.93
C ASN A 111 0.29 -4.26 -20.02
N SER A 112 0.16 -4.12 -18.69
CA SER A 112 0.08 -5.26 -17.76
C SER A 112 -1.07 -6.21 -18.10
N ARG A 113 -2.23 -5.66 -18.48
CA ARG A 113 -3.38 -6.45 -18.93
C ARG A 113 -3.11 -7.23 -20.21
N ALA A 114 -2.55 -6.56 -21.21
CA ALA A 114 -2.23 -7.19 -22.49
C ALA A 114 -1.23 -8.35 -22.32
N LEU A 115 -0.28 -8.20 -21.40
CA LEU A 115 0.64 -9.27 -21.03
C LEU A 115 -0.12 -10.45 -20.39
N LEU A 116 -0.91 -10.19 -19.34
CA LEU A 116 -1.65 -11.25 -18.65
C LEU A 116 -2.67 -11.94 -19.55
N ALA A 117 -3.26 -11.24 -20.52
CA ALA A 117 -4.17 -11.81 -21.51
C ALA A 117 -3.50 -12.90 -22.38
N LYS A 118 -2.17 -12.88 -22.54
CA LYS A 118 -1.42 -13.95 -23.23
C LYS A 118 -1.25 -15.22 -22.39
N LEU A 119 -1.38 -15.10 -21.07
CA LEU A 119 -1.07 -16.17 -20.12
C LEU A 119 -2.32 -16.77 -19.49
N ILE A 120 -3.40 -15.99 -19.36
CA ILE A 120 -4.59 -16.43 -18.65
C ILE A 120 -5.30 -17.59 -19.36
N ARG A 121 -5.68 -18.61 -18.58
CA ARG A 121 -6.60 -19.66 -18.98
C ARG A 121 -7.97 -19.38 -18.37
N ASP A 122 -8.88 -18.91 -19.21
CA ASP A 122 -10.28 -18.61 -18.85
C ASP A 122 -11.17 -19.02 -20.03
N PRO A 123 -12.43 -19.42 -19.81
CA PRO A 123 -13.36 -19.73 -20.90
C PRO A 123 -13.62 -18.55 -21.85
N ASP A 124 -13.46 -17.31 -21.37
CA ASP A 124 -13.53 -16.09 -22.18
C ASP A 124 -12.35 -15.16 -21.85
N PRO A 125 -11.14 -15.45 -22.41
CA PRO A 125 -9.91 -14.70 -22.10
C PRO A 125 -10.00 -13.22 -22.48
N ALA A 126 -10.77 -12.88 -23.52
CA ALA A 126 -10.89 -11.51 -24.02
C ALA A 126 -11.53 -10.57 -22.99
N THR A 127 -12.39 -11.09 -22.10
CA THR A 127 -13.08 -10.30 -21.09
C THR A 127 -12.58 -10.53 -19.67
N ALA A 128 -11.78 -11.58 -19.44
CA ALA A 128 -11.40 -12.08 -18.11
C ALA A 128 -10.77 -11.02 -17.20
N LEU A 129 -9.99 -10.11 -17.77
CA LEU A 129 -9.24 -9.06 -17.08
C LEU A 129 -9.83 -7.65 -17.25
N GLY A 130 -10.97 -7.52 -17.95
CA GLY A 130 -11.64 -6.24 -18.18
C GLY A 130 -12.36 -5.72 -16.94
N ASN A 131 -12.61 -4.41 -16.87
CA ASN A 131 -13.21 -3.73 -15.71
C ASN A 131 -14.54 -4.35 -15.25
N ARG A 132 -15.33 -4.89 -16.18
CA ARG A 132 -16.61 -5.55 -15.87
C ARG A 132 -16.44 -6.82 -15.04
N ARG A 133 -15.47 -7.68 -15.38
CA ARG A 133 -15.25 -8.98 -14.72
C ARG A 133 -14.18 -8.92 -13.62
N PHE A 134 -13.30 -7.94 -13.68
CA PHE A 134 -12.20 -7.78 -12.75
C PHE A 134 -12.00 -6.29 -12.41
N PRO A 135 -12.95 -5.64 -11.73
CA PRO A 135 -12.85 -4.20 -11.44
C PRO A 135 -11.68 -3.90 -10.51
N TRP A 136 -11.24 -2.64 -10.48
CA TRP A 136 -10.27 -2.13 -9.50
C TRP A 136 -10.64 -2.57 -8.07
N LEU A 137 -9.68 -3.00 -7.25
CA LEU A 137 -9.88 -3.59 -5.92
C LEU A 137 -10.74 -4.87 -5.88
N ALA A 138 -10.64 -5.70 -6.90
CA ALA A 138 -11.12 -7.09 -6.85
C ALA A 138 -9.95 -8.05 -6.62
N GLY A 139 -10.24 -9.22 -6.07
CA GLY A 139 -9.33 -10.37 -6.07
C GLY A 139 -10.04 -11.59 -6.65
N ARG A 140 -9.34 -12.36 -7.47
CA ARG A 140 -9.88 -13.56 -8.13
C ARG A 140 -8.82 -14.64 -8.25
N ASP A 141 -9.23 -15.87 -8.06
CA ASP A 141 -8.42 -17.03 -8.42
C ASP A 141 -8.47 -17.17 -9.95
N VAL A 142 -7.30 -17.23 -10.57
CA VAL A 142 -7.09 -17.37 -12.01
C VAL A 142 -6.02 -18.41 -12.28
N GLU A 143 -5.98 -18.94 -13.49
CA GLU A 143 -4.88 -19.78 -13.95
C GLU A 143 -4.04 -19.02 -14.97
N LEU A 144 -2.75 -18.89 -14.68
CA LEU A 144 -1.77 -18.34 -15.61
C LEU A 144 -0.98 -19.51 -16.19
N MET A 145 -1.38 -19.95 -17.37
CA MET A 145 -0.93 -21.17 -18.04
C MET A 145 -1.19 -22.45 -17.24
N MET A 146 -0.30 -22.80 -16.32
CA MET A 146 -0.45 -23.97 -15.43
C MET A 146 -0.23 -23.57 -13.96
N CYS A 147 -0.10 -22.26 -13.70
CA CYS A 147 0.15 -21.72 -12.37
C CYS A 147 -1.18 -21.23 -11.76
N PRO A 148 -1.70 -21.90 -10.72
CA PRO A 148 -2.83 -21.37 -9.96
C PRO A 148 -2.40 -20.10 -9.25
N THR A 149 -3.16 -19.02 -9.44
CA THR A 149 -2.78 -17.68 -8.98
C THR A 149 -3.99 -16.97 -8.38
N THR A 150 -3.86 -16.50 -7.13
CA THR A 150 -4.77 -15.48 -6.57
C THR A 150 -4.31 -14.12 -7.10
N ALA A 151 -4.99 -13.60 -8.11
CA ALA A 151 -4.68 -12.28 -8.67
C ALA A 151 -5.44 -11.19 -7.91
N LEU A 152 -4.74 -10.15 -7.48
CA LEU A 152 -5.30 -8.98 -6.80
C LEU A 152 -5.13 -7.77 -7.71
N ARG A 153 -6.23 -7.10 -8.10
CA ARG A 153 -6.14 -5.88 -8.91
C ARG A 153 -5.93 -4.67 -7.99
N VAL A 154 -4.67 -4.47 -7.64
CA VAL A 154 -4.14 -3.41 -6.80
C VAL A 154 -2.73 -3.05 -7.30
N ALA A 155 -2.25 -1.84 -7.01
CA ALA A 155 -0.94 -1.40 -7.43
C ALA A 155 -0.41 -0.32 -6.49
N TYR A 156 0.77 -0.56 -5.92
CA TYR A 156 1.50 0.42 -5.09
C TYR A 156 2.25 1.47 -5.93
N THR A 157 2.22 1.36 -7.26
CA THR A 157 2.88 2.27 -8.21
C THR A 157 1.95 3.33 -8.78
N GLY A 158 0.64 3.24 -8.55
CA GLY A 158 -0.34 4.14 -9.18
C GLY A 158 -0.63 3.87 -10.66
N GLU A 159 -0.14 2.75 -11.19
CA GLU A 159 -0.38 2.31 -12.57
C GLU A 159 -1.32 1.10 -12.60
N LEU A 160 -1.92 0.81 -13.76
CA LEU A 160 -2.69 -0.42 -13.96
C LEU A 160 -1.81 -1.63 -13.62
N GLY A 161 -2.31 -2.55 -12.82
CA GLY A 161 -1.53 -3.71 -12.42
C GLY A 161 -2.27 -4.74 -11.58
N TRP A 162 -1.58 -5.84 -11.35
CA TRP A 162 -2.01 -6.94 -10.49
C TRP A 162 -0.86 -7.42 -9.61
N GLU A 163 -1.18 -7.78 -8.38
CA GLU A 163 -0.35 -8.66 -7.55
C GLU A 163 -0.77 -10.10 -7.82
N LEU A 164 0.20 -10.95 -8.15
CA LEU A 164 0.00 -12.34 -8.57
C LEU A 164 0.51 -13.25 -7.46
N HIS A 165 -0.39 -13.64 -6.55
CA HIS A 165 -0.06 -14.50 -5.43
C HIS A 165 -0.17 -15.96 -5.87
N HIS A 166 0.89 -16.74 -5.70
CA HIS A 166 0.94 -18.11 -6.22
C HIS A 166 1.75 -19.02 -5.28
N PRO A 167 1.58 -20.35 -5.34
CA PRO A 167 2.43 -21.29 -4.60
C PRO A 167 3.90 -21.03 -4.90
N ILE A 168 4.74 -20.98 -3.87
CA ILE A 168 6.15 -20.60 -4.00
C ILE A 168 6.93 -21.56 -4.93
N GLU A 169 6.50 -22.81 -5.03
CA GLU A 169 7.06 -23.82 -5.93
C GLU A 169 6.90 -23.46 -7.41
N MET A 170 5.91 -22.61 -7.73
CA MET A 170 5.63 -22.15 -9.10
C MET A 170 6.33 -20.84 -9.44
N GLN A 171 7.09 -20.24 -8.51
CA GLN A 171 7.73 -18.92 -8.67
C GLN A 171 8.58 -18.82 -9.94
N ASN A 172 9.53 -19.73 -10.12
CA ASN A 172 10.43 -19.70 -11.27
C ASN A 172 9.66 -19.93 -12.58
N TYR A 173 8.71 -20.86 -12.58
CA TYR A 173 7.88 -21.12 -13.75
C TYR A 173 7.08 -19.87 -14.15
N LEU A 174 6.38 -19.24 -13.19
CA LEU A 174 5.58 -18.06 -13.47
C LEU A 174 6.46 -16.87 -13.90
N TYR A 175 7.61 -16.68 -13.26
CA TYR A 175 8.61 -15.69 -13.64
C TYR A 175 9.01 -15.84 -15.11
N ASP A 176 9.42 -17.04 -15.53
CA ASP A 176 9.84 -17.30 -16.91
C ASP A 176 8.71 -17.03 -17.91
N ARG A 177 7.47 -17.41 -17.57
CA ARG A 177 6.30 -17.14 -18.43
C ARG A 177 6.01 -15.64 -18.54
N LEU A 178 6.11 -14.88 -17.44
CA LEU A 178 5.91 -13.43 -17.45
C LEU A 178 7.00 -12.71 -18.24
N MET A 179 8.26 -13.08 -18.05
CA MET A 179 9.40 -12.53 -18.78
C MET A 179 9.27 -12.78 -20.28
N GLN A 180 8.98 -14.02 -20.68
CA GLN A 180 8.79 -14.39 -22.09
C GLN A 180 7.62 -13.63 -22.73
N ALA A 181 6.46 -13.54 -22.07
CA ALA A 181 5.30 -12.85 -22.61
C ALA A 181 5.50 -11.32 -22.69
N GLY A 182 6.28 -10.77 -21.76
CA GLY A 182 6.55 -9.35 -21.59
C GLY A 182 7.73 -8.80 -22.40
N GLU A 183 8.65 -9.64 -22.87
CA GLU A 183 9.81 -9.24 -23.70
C GLU A 183 9.40 -8.35 -24.89
N PRO A 184 8.44 -8.73 -25.77
CA PRO A 184 8.03 -7.89 -26.90
C PRO A 184 7.34 -6.58 -26.46
N MET A 185 6.94 -6.46 -25.19
CA MET A 185 6.32 -5.27 -24.61
C MET A 185 7.32 -4.42 -23.80
N GLY A 186 8.61 -4.75 -23.86
CA GLY A 186 9.65 -4.05 -23.11
C GLY A 186 9.50 -4.18 -21.60
N LEU A 187 9.06 -5.34 -21.10
CA LEU A 187 9.01 -5.61 -19.66
C LEU A 187 10.40 -5.44 -19.03
N LYS A 188 10.42 -4.80 -17.85
CA LYS A 188 11.64 -4.58 -17.06
C LYS A 188 11.42 -5.04 -15.64
N LEU A 189 12.48 -5.57 -15.04
CA LEU A 189 12.52 -5.82 -13.61
C LEU A 189 12.64 -4.49 -12.87
N VAL A 190 11.91 -4.36 -11.78
CA VAL A 190 11.83 -3.13 -10.98
C VAL A 190 12.17 -3.47 -9.54
N GLY A 191 13.17 -2.79 -9.00
CA GLY A 191 13.59 -2.94 -7.60
C GLY A 191 12.83 -2.02 -6.65
N ALA A 192 12.97 -2.27 -5.35
CA ALA A 192 12.30 -1.52 -4.29
C ALA A 192 12.57 0.00 -4.32
N ARG A 193 13.74 0.46 -4.80
CA ARG A 193 14.05 1.90 -4.91
C ARG A 193 13.14 2.61 -5.91
N ALA A 194 12.96 2.03 -7.10
CA ALA A 194 12.05 2.58 -8.10
C ALA A 194 10.59 2.50 -7.62
N GLN A 195 10.21 1.43 -6.93
CA GLN A 195 8.88 1.32 -6.30
C GLN A 195 8.65 2.42 -5.24
N ASN A 196 9.66 2.73 -4.42
CA ASN A 196 9.60 3.82 -3.45
C ASN A 196 9.43 5.18 -4.12
N TRP A 197 10.01 5.41 -5.30
CA TRP A 197 9.79 6.67 -6.02
C TRP A 197 8.36 6.75 -6.57
N LEU A 198 7.87 5.70 -7.22
CA LEU A 198 6.52 5.67 -7.80
C LEU A 198 5.41 5.86 -6.75
N ARG A 199 5.56 5.25 -5.57
CA ARG A 199 4.57 5.39 -4.50
C ARG A 199 4.53 6.82 -3.95
N GLN A 200 5.66 7.54 -3.93
CA GLN A 200 5.73 8.93 -3.46
C GLN A 200 5.01 9.87 -4.42
N GLU A 201 5.09 9.62 -5.73
CA GLU A 201 4.33 10.34 -6.76
C GLU A 201 2.81 10.21 -6.58
N LYS A 202 2.36 9.13 -5.94
CA LYS A 202 0.96 8.87 -5.55
C LYS A 202 0.63 9.28 -4.11
N SER A 203 1.58 9.87 -3.40
CA SER A 203 1.47 10.14 -1.97
C SER A 203 1.08 8.91 -1.14
N TYR A 204 1.44 7.70 -1.58
CA TYR A 204 1.20 6.51 -0.79
C TYR A 204 2.16 6.48 0.38
N ARG A 205 1.61 6.27 1.57
CA ARG A 205 2.37 6.18 2.82
C ARG A 205 3.01 4.78 2.90
N ALA A 206 4.13 4.66 3.61
CA ALA A 206 4.77 3.38 3.86
C ALA A 206 4.93 3.09 5.35
N PHE A 207 4.63 1.85 5.76
CA PHE A 207 4.82 1.41 7.14
C PHE A 207 6.31 1.36 7.52
N GLY A 208 6.64 1.93 8.68
CA GLY A 208 8.02 2.17 9.12
C GLY A 208 8.61 3.51 8.68
N THR A 209 7.85 4.32 7.91
CA THR A 209 8.24 5.69 7.53
C THR A 209 7.14 6.68 7.88
N GLU A 210 6.14 6.87 7.01
CA GLU A 210 4.98 7.72 7.32
C GLU A 210 4.05 7.05 8.34
N LEU A 211 3.89 5.73 8.27
CA LEU A 211 3.03 4.99 9.20
C LEU A 211 3.86 4.33 10.29
N GLY A 212 3.39 4.44 11.53
CA GLY A 212 4.02 3.81 12.68
C GLY A 212 3.49 4.35 13.98
N ARG A 213 4.27 4.16 15.05
CA ARG A 213 3.86 4.46 16.43
C ARG A 213 3.71 5.95 16.74
N ASP A 214 4.21 6.82 15.86
CA ASP A 214 4.29 8.26 16.12
C ASP A 214 3.07 9.04 15.60
N ALA A 215 2.30 8.47 14.67
CA ALA A 215 1.21 9.16 13.98
C ALA A 215 -0.07 8.31 13.94
N THR A 216 -1.20 9.00 14.07
CA THR A 216 -2.52 8.41 13.81
C THR A 216 -2.78 8.34 12.29
N PRO A 217 -3.71 7.49 11.81
CA PRO A 217 -4.15 7.53 10.42
C PRO A 217 -4.69 8.91 10.00
N LEU A 218 -5.31 9.66 10.93
CA LEU A 218 -5.84 10.99 10.65
C LEU A 218 -4.71 12.00 10.41
N GLU A 219 -3.65 11.95 11.22
CA GLU A 219 -2.44 12.74 11.00
C GLU A 219 -1.72 12.35 9.70
N ALA A 220 -1.77 11.07 9.33
CA ALA A 220 -1.22 10.55 8.07
C ALA A 220 -2.01 10.94 6.81
N ASP A 221 -3.10 11.71 6.94
CA ASP A 221 -4.02 12.11 5.87
C ASP A 221 -4.78 10.91 5.24
N LEU A 222 -5.15 9.95 6.09
CA LEU A 222 -5.79 8.69 5.70
C LEU A 222 -7.24 8.56 6.19
N ALA A 223 -7.92 9.68 6.42
CA ALA A 223 -9.30 9.70 6.93
C ALA A 223 -10.28 8.87 6.07
N ARG A 224 -10.05 8.76 4.76
CA ARG A 224 -10.85 7.93 3.84
C ARG A 224 -10.82 6.41 4.14
N PHE A 225 -9.89 5.97 4.98
CA PHE A 225 -9.72 4.57 5.39
C PHE A 225 -10.09 4.35 6.88
N VAL A 226 -10.67 5.36 7.52
CA VAL A 226 -11.12 5.30 8.91
C VAL A 226 -12.62 5.48 8.94
N ASP A 227 -13.34 4.42 9.28
CA ASP A 227 -14.78 4.51 9.48
C ASP A 227 -15.09 4.84 10.94
N LEU A 228 -15.29 6.13 11.20
CA LEU A 228 -15.61 6.63 12.54
C LEU A 228 -17.01 6.19 13.03
N SER A 229 -17.86 5.63 12.16
CA SER A 229 -19.21 5.18 12.55
C SER A 229 -19.22 3.83 13.29
N LYS A 230 -18.15 3.05 13.21
CA LYS A 230 -17.97 1.78 13.93
C LYS A 230 -16.96 1.91 15.06
N ASP A 231 -17.00 0.97 15.99
CA ASP A 231 -15.97 0.85 17.01
C ASP A 231 -14.85 -0.08 16.54
N PHE A 232 -13.62 0.29 16.85
CA PHE A 232 -12.42 -0.48 16.53
C PHE A 232 -11.33 -0.26 17.58
N HIS A 233 -10.38 -1.19 17.63
CA HIS A 233 -9.25 -1.12 18.55
C HIS A 233 -8.47 0.20 18.38
N GLY A 234 -8.23 0.92 19.47
CA GLY A 234 -7.49 2.19 19.46
C GLY A 234 -8.27 3.44 19.05
N LYS A 235 -9.57 3.33 18.67
CA LYS A 235 -10.40 4.48 18.23
C LYS A 235 -10.43 5.62 19.24
N ALA A 236 -10.77 5.33 20.49
CA ALA A 236 -10.94 6.36 21.52
C ALA A 236 -9.64 7.15 21.75
N ALA A 237 -8.49 6.47 21.79
CA ALA A 237 -7.18 7.12 21.93
C ALA A 237 -6.80 7.95 20.69
N MET A 238 -7.13 7.46 19.50
CA MET A 238 -6.94 8.18 18.24
C MET A 238 -7.77 9.48 18.22
N GLU A 239 -9.05 9.41 18.60
CA GLU A 239 -9.96 10.57 18.66
C GLU A 239 -9.51 11.59 19.72
N ALA A 240 -9.09 11.12 20.89
CA ALA A 240 -8.54 11.97 21.95
C ALA A 240 -7.24 12.67 21.53
N THR A 241 -6.41 12.02 20.70
CA THR A 241 -5.17 12.62 20.17
C THR A 241 -5.45 13.75 19.18
N GLY A 242 -6.50 13.63 18.36
CA GLY A 242 -6.81 14.58 17.31
C GLY A 242 -5.73 14.63 16.21
N VAL A 243 -5.57 15.80 15.58
CA VAL A 243 -4.60 16.02 14.49
C VAL A 243 -3.56 17.05 14.91
N ARG A 244 -2.41 16.59 15.41
CA ARG A 244 -1.32 17.47 15.87
C ARG A 244 -0.36 17.83 14.74
N SER A 245 -0.28 16.97 13.73
CA SER A 245 0.52 17.15 12.52
C SER A 245 -0.19 16.56 11.30
N LYS A 246 0.21 16.97 10.10
CA LYS A 246 -0.32 16.44 8.84
C LYS A 246 0.79 15.94 7.95
N CYS A 247 0.64 14.73 7.44
CA CYS A 247 1.52 14.17 6.41
C CYS A 247 1.24 14.84 5.07
N VAL A 248 2.28 15.39 4.45
CA VAL A 248 2.22 16.12 3.18
C VAL A 248 3.23 15.54 2.19
N THR A 249 3.01 15.78 0.90
CA THR A 249 3.97 15.49 -0.17
C THR A 249 4.60 16.80 -0.66
N LEU A 250 5.91 16.81 -0.90
CA LEU A 250 6.66 18.00 -1.34
C LEU A 250 7.48 17.68 -2.58
N LEU A 251 7.53 18.64 -3.51
CA LEU A 251 8.56 18.71 -4.54
C LEU A 251 9.65 19.67 -4.09
N ILE A 252 10.91 19.28 -4.29
CA ILE A 252 12.07 19.94 -3.73
C ILE A 252 12.99 20.37 -4.88
N ASP A 253 13.39 21.64 -4.87
CA ASP A 253 14.28 22.23 -5.85
C ASP A 253 15.73 22.13 -5.35
N GLY A 254 16.34 20.96 -5.58
CA GLY A 254 17.76 20.69 -5.36
C GLY A 254 18.09 19.81 -4.14
N PRO A 255 19.39 19.56 -3.87
CA PRO A 255 20.52 19.83 -4.77
C PRO A 255 20.45 18.98 -6.05
N ASP A 256 21.22 19.34 -7.08
CA ASP A 256 21.23 18.62 -8.37
C ASP A 256 21.94 17.24 -8.29
N ASP A 257 22.71 17.00 -7.23
CA ASP A 257 23.54 15.81 -7.03
C ASP A 257 23.09 14.93 -5.85
N ALA A 258 21.96 15.24 -5.20
CA ALA A 258 21.41 14.41 -4.15
C ALA A 258 19.89 14.56 -3.96
N ASP A 259 19.26 13.45 -3.58
CA ASP A 259 17.85 13.37 -3.21
C ASP A 259 17.70 13.26 -1.68
N PRO A 260 16.57 13.70 -1.11
CA PRO A 260 16.27 13.43 0.29
C PRO A 260 16.15 11.93 0.54
N TRP A 261 16.59 11.46 1.70
CA TRP A 261 16.39 10.09 2.15
C TRP A 261 15.07 9.94 2.94
N GLY A 262 14.65 10.99 3.63
CA GLY A 262 13.72 10.93 4.75
C GLY A 262 14.49 11.06 6.05
N ARG A 263 14.02 11.96 6.93
CA ARG A 263 14.57 12.45 8.21
C ARG A 263 15.04 13.90 8.19
N GLU A 264 15.12 14.53 7.03
CA GLU A 264 15.50 15.94 6.88
C GLU A 264 14.49 16.87 7.56
N ALA A 265 14.97 17.93 8.20
CA ALA A 265 14.12 18.93 8.83
C ALA A 265 13.49 19.86 7.80
N LEU A 266 12.22 20.22 8.04
CA LEU A 266 11.46 21.19 7.25
C LEU A 266 11.40 22.53 7.98
N TYR A 267 11.65 23.60 7.24
CA TYR A 267 11.69 24.97 7.74
C TYR A 267 10.68 25.86 7.00
N ALA A 268 10.05 26.78 7.72
CA ALA A 268 9.28 27.87 7.13
C ALA A 268 10.21 29.01 6.66
N ALA A 269 9.64 29.97 5.93
CA ALA A 269 10.39 31.11 5.37
C ALA A 269 11.05 32.01 6.43
N ASP A 270 10.52 32.03 7.65
CA ASP A 270 11.07 32.75 8.80
C ASP A 270 12.21 32.00 9.52
N GLY A 271 12.59 30.82 9.02
CA GLY A 271 13.62 29.97 9.62
C GLY A 271 13.12 29.10 10.77
N ALA A 272 11.83 29.12 11.10
CA ALA A 272 11.27 28.22 12.11
C ALA A 272 11.24 26.77 11.59
N ARG A 273 11.64 25.80 12.42
CA ARG A 273 11.48 24.38 12.11
C ARG A 273 10.02 23.98 12.29
N VAL A 274 9.36 23.57 11.21
CA VAL A 274 7.91 23.29 11.17
C VAL A 274 7.56 21.82 10.97
N GLY A 275 8.55 20.97 10.69
CA GLY A 275 8.31 19.57 10.41
C GLY A 275 9.57 18.78 10.06
N ARG A 276 9.36 17.60 9.50
CA ARG A 276 10.42 16.68 9.06
C ARG A 276 9.91 15.77 7.94
N LEU A 277 10.78 15.47 6.98
CA LEU A 277 10.56 14.37 6.03
C LEU A 277 10.61 13.01 6.75
N THR A 278 9.75 12.10 6.33
CA THR A 278 9.73 10.69 6.74
C THR A 278 10.29 9.80 5.66
N SER A 279 10.16 10.20 4.40
CA SER A 279 10.78 9.54 3.26
C SER A 279 11.07 10.53 2.14
N GLY A 280 12.02 10.17 1.27
CA GLY A 280 12.42 10.98 0.13
C GLY A 280 12.89 10.14 -1.06
N GLY A 281 13.10 10.80 -2.19
CA GLY A 281 13.64 10.20 -3.40
C GLY A 281 13.56 11.16 -4.58
N TRP A 282 13.67 10.60 -5.78
CA TRP A 282 13.55 11.31 -7.05
C TRP A 282 12.23 10.97 -7.73
N SER A 283 11.51 11.98 -8.22
CA SER A 283 10.38 11.78 -9.11
C SER A 283 10.80 11.92 -10.56
N VAL A 284 10.63 10.84 -11.31
CA VAL A 284 10.81 10.85 -12.77
C VAL A 284 9.67 11.60 -13.44
N ALA A 285 8.45 11.53 -12.90
CA ALA A 285 7.29 12.22 -13.46
C ALA A 285 7.41 13.75 -13.39
N PHE A 286 8.05 14.27 -12.35
CA PHE A 286 8.21 15.71 -12.13
C PHE A 286 9.61 16.25 -12.44
N GLY A 287 10.60 15.35 -12.62
CA GLY A 287 12.00 15.74 -12.83
C GLY A 287 12.57 16.51 -11.64
N LYS A 288 12.17 16.15 -10.42
CA LYS A 288 12.54 16.81 -9.16
C LYS A 288 12.66 15.81 -8.02
N SER A 289 13.41 16.19 -7.01
CA SER A 289 13.36 15.53 -5.70
C SER A 289 11.94 15.59 -5.13
N ILE A 290 11.50 14.50 -4.52
CA ILE A 290 10.19 14.35 -3.90
C ILE A 290 10.34 13.82 -2.49
N GLY A 291 9.48 14.24 -1.57
CA GLY A 291 9.47 13.72 -0.20
C GLY A 291 8.08 13.72 0.40
N LEU A 292 7.86 12.79 1.33
CA LEU A 292 6.73 12.83 2.25
C LEU A 292 7.24 13.19 3.65
N GLY A 293 6.43 13.90 4.40
CA GLY A 293 6.81 14.33 5.74
C GLY A 293 5.65 14.91 6.53
N TYR A 294 5.88 15.13 7.81
CA TYR A 294 4.89 15.72 8.70
C TYR A 294 5.23 17.17 9.00
N VAL A 295 4.21 18.03 8.92
CA VAL A 295 4.27 19.44 9.31
C VAL A 295 3.13 19.77 10.28
N ALA A 296 3.27 20.87 11.03
CA ALA A 296 2.15 21.38 11.82
C ALA A 296 0.98 21.79 10.88
N PRO A 297 -0.30 21.62 11.28
CA PRO A 297 -1.45 21.83 10.40
C PRO A 297 -1.50 23.21 9.72
N ALA A 298 -1.00 24.25 10.39
CA ALA A 298 -0.91 25.61 9.84
C ALA A 298 -0.02 25.73 8.58
N HIS A 299 0.88 24.77 8.36
CA HIS A 299 1.81 24.75 7.23
C HIS A 299 1.45 23.69 6.18
N ALA A 300 0.35 22.96 6.33
CA ALA A 300 0.05 21.77 5.53
C ALA A 300 -0.72 22.04 4.21
N ALA A 301 -0.99 23.30 3.88
CA ALA A 301 -1.79 23.63 2.70
C ALA A 301 -1.02 23.34 1.39
N PRO A 302 -1.65 22.74 0.37
CA PRO A 302 -1.07 22.68 -0.98
C PRO A 302 -0.65 24.06 -1.48
N GLY A 303 0.53 24.13 -2.09
CA GLY A 303 1.16 25.38 -2.54
C GLY A 303 1.97 26.11 -1.47
N ALA A 304 1.91 25.69 -0.20
CA ALA A 304 2.77 26.27 0.84
C ALA A 304 4.25 26.02 0.52
N ARG A 305 5.06 27.07 0.70
CA ARG A 305 6.51 27.05 0.47
C ARG A 305 7.24 26.78 1.77
N LEU A 306 8.09 25.77 1.75
CA LEU A 306 8.97 25.36 2.83
C LEU A 306 10.40 25.28 2.33
N GLN A 307 11.32 24.95 3.22
CA GLN A 307 12.69 24.63 2.90
C GLN A 307 13.08 23.30 3.55
N VAL A 308 13.77 22.45 2.82
CA VAL A 308 14.29 21.17 3.32
C VAL A 308 15.78 21.35 3.61
N ARG A 309 16.22 20.96 4.81
CA ARG A 309 17.64 20.99 5.16
C ARG A 309 18.33 19.71 4.70
N MET A 310 19.18 19.81 3.67
CA MET A 310 20.02 18.73 3.16
C MET A 310 21.47 19.20 3.10
N GLN A 311 22.39 18.39 3.63
CA GLN A 311 23.84 18.66 3.59
C GLN A 311 24.18 20.09 4.06
N ASP A 312 23.62 20.50 5.20
CA ASP A 312 23.77 21.83 5.81
C ASP A 312 23.30 23.03 4.98
N ARG A 313 22.52 22.80 3.93
CA ARG A 313 21.90 23.84 3.10
C ARG A 313 20.37 23.71 3.11
N LEU A 314 19.69 24.84 2.88
CA LEU A 314 18.24 24.91 2.78
C LEU A 314 17.84 24.96 1.31
N TRP A 315 17.05 23.98 0.88
CA TRP A 315 16.55 23.85 -0.48
C TRP A 315 15.06 24.16 -0.53
N PRO A 316 14.59 25.02 -1.46
CA PRO A 316 13.17 25.32 -1.59
C PRO A 316 12.35 24.07 -1.84
N ALA A 317 11.19 23.99 -1.19
CA ALA A 317 10.23 22.92 -1.38
C ALA A 317 8.81 23.47 -1.42
N THR A 318 7.94 22.86 -2.22
CA THR A 318 6.54 23.23 -2.32
C THR A 318 5.67 22.03 -2.01
N ILE A 319 4.71 22.20 -1.10
CA ILE A 319 3.72 21.17 -0.80
C ILE A 319 2.79 20.98 -2.00
N THR A 320 2.57 19.73 -2.42
CA THR A 320 1.67 19.39 -3.51
C THR A 320 0.27 19.02 -3.00
N GLU A 321 -0.67 18.82 -3.92
CA GLU A 321 -1.89 18.07 -3.63
C GLU A 321 -1.58 16.60 -3.29
N ASP A 322 -2.53 15.89 -2.67
CA ASP A 322 -2.43 14.44 -2.44
C ASP A 322 -2.47 13.70 -3.79
N SER A 323 -1.56 12.75 -3.99
CA SER A 323 -1.37 12.03 -5.24
C SER A 323 -1.13 12.97 -6.45
N PRO A 324 -0.05 13.78 -6.45
CA PRO A 324 0.21 14.74 -7.53
C PRO A 324 0.33 14.08 -8.91
N TYR A 325 0.72 12.81 -8.98
CA TYR A 325 0.66 12.02 -10.20
C TYR A 325 -0.70 11.32 -10.32
N ASP A 326 -1.44 11.59 -11.41
CA ASP A 326 -2.77 11.02 -11.68
C ASP A 326 -3.73 11.13 -10.46
N PRO A 327 -4.06 12.35 -9.98
CA PRO A 327 -4.88 12.54 -8.78
C PRO A 327 -6.28 11.93 -8.90
N ALA A 328 -6.81 11.84 -10.12
CA ALA A 328 -8.09 11.21 -10.41
C ALA A 328 -8.05 9.66 -10.40
N ASN A 329 -6.85 9.06 -10.29
CA ASN A 329 -6.64 7.62 -10.38
C ASN A 329 -7.22 7.02 -11.67
N ALA A 330 -7.09 7.74 -12.79
CA ALA A 330 -7.59 7.29 -14.08
C ALA A 330 -6.78 6.10 -14.61
N ARG A 331 -5.47 6.09 -14.39
CA ARG A 331 -4.55 5.09 -14.96
C ARG A 331 -4.75 3.70 -14.37
N ILE A 332 -4.95 3.59 -13.06
CA ILE A 332 -5.22 2.29 -12.40
C ILE A 332 -6.58 1.69 -12.81
N ARG A 333 -7.50 2.53 -13.28
CA ARG A 333 -8.87 2.16 -13.70
C ARG A 333 -9.03 2.02 -15.21
N ALA A 334 -7.97 2.24 -15.99
CA ALA A 334 -8.01 2.13 -17.44
C ALA A 334 -8.55 0.76 -17.89
N ASP A 335 -9.36 0.75 -18.95
CA ASP A 335 -9.92 -0.48 -19.54
C ASP A 335 -9.20 -0.90 -20.85
N ALA A 336 -8.46 0.02 -21.45
CA ALA A 336 -7.62 -0.19 -22.63
C ALA A 336 -6.30 0.54 -22.43
#